data_AF-A0A918GLX4-F1
#
_entry.id   AF-A0A918GLX4-F1
#
_cell.length_a   1.000
_cell.length_b   1.000
_cell.length_c   1.000
_cell.angle_alpha   90.00
_cell.angle_beta   90.00
_cell.angle_gamma   90.00
#
_symmetry.space_group_name_H-M   'P 1'
#
loop_
_entity.id
_entity.type
_entity.pdbx_description
1 polymer ?
#
loop_
_entity_poly.entity_id
_entity_poly.type
_entity_poly.pdbx_seq_one_letter_code
_entity_poly.pdbx_strand_id
1 'polypeptide(L)'
;MPDIVYGELPVVDTEWDGQALPGEPTPVRAILRWEQVPVDARWLPNGPARPNPDYVDGYRWIGFPAPANRLELLVGYLRRQWITRETFLRHVLDCEVYLPAEIDSARGPVTVPVAGSLDRVPRLYPKVVRTQLKVWRRTADRRHSAVIELGGKPFNWPISSAELFETPESDTPEVEPAELVLPELEPGVACADLNRAAEKARAGGRGFSVAEARVFGKAARVWRDNLERRRAGQPESWPDDLRSAGLIERYDADGVARPRPWNFGKFGEQVPNSVFSAFALSGAYVGFALGEAVGLLAEAGRHPDGVPLRWGVLTRHLLAQSVAVIRNFSDGVTAIPATLPVEGEPSWLTAVLGAELPPLSGIADLLTTALPATAAANGRVHQSPDFGVAVARSLCGPVVDEGAGPSIDLLVRVLHKMLDHEFRWPACIPLRDLAGEDFPLAQPILDLRADRGADDEDQLDSLGDGHSPDSVLSRALLAAAKRDYDPTTALLASVTHSGNRPLTAAITGALLGARHGIAGLPWVTSLAHLGVLETMAEDMYQNFALHGIWRESRSDRENWRRRYWPDADPVEV
;
A
#
# COMPACT_ATOMS: atom_id res chain seq x y z
N MET A 1 -43.46 -23.34 31.17
CA MET A 1 -42.69 -23.50 29.92
C MET A 1 -41.47 -24.33 30.29
N PRO A 2 -41.09 -25.36 29.52
CA PRO A 2 -39.84 -26.07 29.78
C PRO A 2 -38.66 -25.10 29.65
N ASP A 3 -37.66 -25.24 30.53
CA ASP A 3 -36.46 -24.42 30.50
C ASP A 3 -35.71 -24.68 29.18
N ILE A 4 -35.38 -23.60 28.46
CA ILE A 4 -34.63 -23.70 27.20
C ILE A 4 -33.19 -24.08 27.56
N VAL A 5 -32.73 -25.23 27.09
CA VAL A 5 -31.34 -25.66 27.22
C VAL A 5 -30.51 -24.96 26.15
N TYR A 6 -29.49 -24.20 26.57
CA TYR A 6 -28.53 -23.55 25.68
C TYR A 6 -27.20 -24.32 25.66
N GLY A 7 -26.63 -24.47 24.46
CA GLY A 7 -25.26 -24.90 24.26
C GLY A 7 -24.38 -23.69 23.91
N GLU A 8 -23.08 -23.80 24.10
CA GLU A 8 -22.13 -22.77 23.65
C GLU A 8 -21.54 -23.15 22.29
N LEU A 9 -21.72 -22.26 21.30
CA LEU A 9 -21.08 -22.38 19.99
C LEU A 9 -19.94 -21.36 19.90
N PRO A 10 -18.69 -21.78 19.61
CA PRO A 10 -17.60 -20.85 19.44
C PRO A 10 -17.75 -20.09 18.11
N VAL A 11 -17.68 -18.75 18.19
CA VAL A 11 -17.54 -17.88 17.03
C VAL A 11 -16.05 -17.68 16.79
N VAL A 12 -15.53 -18.29 15.75
CA VAL A 12 -14.11 -18.28 15.43
C VAL A 12 -13.77 -17.08 14.55
N ASP A 13 -12.61 -16.48 14.76
CA ASP A 13 -12.06 -15.45 13.87
C ASP A 13 -11.97 -16.00 12.44
N THR A 14 -12.45 -15.22 11.47
CA THR A 14 -12.48 -15.60 10.05
C THR A 14 -11.10 -15.73 9.43
N GLU A 15 -10.03 -15.29 10.11
CA GLU A 15 -8.67 -15.57 9.71
C GLU A 15 -8.18 -16.98 10.10
N TRP A 16 -8.89 -17.70 10.98
CA TRP A 16 -8.57 -19.08 11.29
C TRP A 16 -9.07 -20.02 10.20
N ASP A 17 -8.13 -20.74 9.59
CA ASP A 17 -8.36 -21.76 8.59
C ASP A 17 -7.91 -23.11 9.17
N GLY A 18 -8.89 -23.87 9.67
CA GLY A 18 -8.63 -25.22 10.18
C GLY A 18 -8.17 -26.20 9.09
N GLN A 19 -8.40 -25.92 7.81
CA GLN A 19 -7.91 -26.76 6.72
C GLN A 19 -6.39 -26.61 6.51
N ALA A 20 -5.82 -25.45 6.88
CA ALA A 20 -4.37 -25.25 6.84
C ALA A 20 -3.62 -26.09 7.90
N LEU A 21 -4.34 -26.55 8.94
CA LEU A 21 -3.83 -27.32 10.09
C LEU A 21 -4.69 -28.57 10.33
N PRO A 22 -4.67 -29.56 9.41
CA PRO A 22 -5.52 -30.72 9.53
C PRO A 22 -5.20 -31.51 10.82
N GLY A 23 -6.24 -31.80 11.59
CA GLY A 23 -6.15 -32.55 12.85
C GLY A 23 -5.88 -31.71 14.09
N GLU A 24 -5.61 -30.41 13.96
CA GLU A 24 -5.48 -29.51 15.09
C GLU A 24 -6.84 -28.95 15.52
N PRO A 25 -7.14 -28.89 16.84
CA PRO A 25 -8.36 -28.24 17.31
C PRO A 25 -8.30 -26.73 17.08
N THR A 26 -9.47 -26.09 16.96
CA THR A 26 -9.52 -24.63 16.93
C THR A 26 -8.92 -24.07 18.22
N PRO A 27 -7.91 -23.20 18.14
CA PRO A 27 -7.26 -22.67 19.33
C PRO A 27 -8.18 -21.67 20.02
N VAL A 28 -8.24 -21.74 21.35
CA VAL A 28 -9.06 -20.83 22.17
C VAL A 28 -8.78 -19.37 21.83
N ARG A 29 -7.52 -19.03 21.54
CA ARG A 29 -7.10 -17.66 21.23
C ARG A 29 -7.56 -17.13 19.88
N ALA A 30 -8.08 -18.00 19.00
CA ALA A 30 -8.75 -17.61 17.75
C ALA A 30 -10.28 -17.55 17.90
N ILE A 31 -10.84 -17.91 19.06
CA ILE A 31 -12.29 -17.81 19.30
C ILE A 31 -12.58 -16.38 19.74
N LEU A 32 -13.37 -15.64 18.97
CA LEU A 32 -13.78 -14.27 19.29
C LEU A 32 -14.67 -14.22 20.54
N ARG A 33 -15.67 -15.10 20.57
CA ARG A 33 -16.71 -15.19 21.60
C ARG A 33 -17.40 -16.54 21.55
N TRP A 34 -18.21 -16.83 22.56
CA TRP A 34 -19.16 -17.94 22.53
C TRP A 34 -20.57 -17.40 22.46
N GLU A 35 -21.37 -17.94 21.54
CA GLU A 35 -22.79 -17.63 21.43
C GLU A 35 -23.61 -18.76 22.08
N GLN A 36 -24.62 -18.38 22.85
CA GLN A 36 -25.56 -19.34 23.42
C GLN A 36 -26.59 -19.71 22.35
N VAL A 37 -26.64 -20.98 21.96
CA VAL A 37 -27.55 -21.48 20.92
C VAL A 37 -28.55 -22.44 21.56
N PRO A 38 -29.86 -22.30 21.34
CA PRO A 38 -30.84 -23.23 21.89
C PRO A 38 -30.61 -24.65 21.33
N VAL A 39 -30.37 -25.63 22.20
CA VAL A 39 -30.08 -27.02 21.80
C VAL A 39 -31.34 -27.68 21.22
N ASP A 40 -32.47 -27.50 21.90
CA ASP A 40 -33.73 -28.19 21.62
C ASP A 40 -34.77 -27.31 20.92
N ALA A 41 -34.43 -26.05 20.63
CA ALA A 41 -35.34 -25.06 20.05
C ALA A 41 -34.60 -24.09 19.11
N ARG A 42 -33.87 -24.63 18.12
CA ARG A 42 -33.01 -23.86 17.19
C ARG A 42 -33.70 -22.75 16.38
N TRP A 43 -35.03 -22.66 16.43
CA TRP A 43 -35.82 -21.58 15.85
C TRP A 43 -35.96 -20.35 16.78
N LEU A 44 -35.51 -20.44 18.03
CA LEU A 44 -35.47 -19.32 18.96
C LEU A 44 -34.18 -18.50 18.78
N PRO A 45 -34.19 -17.21 19.14
CA PRO A 45 -32.99 -16.37 19.08
C PRO A 45 -31.85 -16.95 19.94
N ASN A 46 -30.62 -16.70 19.51
CA ASN A 46 -29.44 -16.99 20.33
C ASN A 46 -29.52 -16.21 21.65
N GLY A 47 -29.06 -16.83 22.73
CA GLY A 47 -28.85 -16.18 24.02
C GLY A 47 -27.65 -15.22 23.99
N PRO A 48 -27.34 -14.58 25.14
CA PRO A 48 -26.25 -13.59 25.21
C PRO A 48 -24.91 -14.19 24.80
N ALA A 49 -24.14 -13.42 24.03
CA ALA A 49 -22.78 -13.79 23.69
C ALA A 49 -21.83 -13.51 24.87
N ARG A 50 -20.93 -14.46 25.14
CA ARG A 50 -19.88 -14.34 26.14
C ARG A 50 -18.55 -14.03 25.44
N PRO A 51 -17.92 -12.87 25.67
CA PRO A 51 -16.64 -12.54 25.06
C PRO A 51 -15.54 -13.48 25.56
N ASN A 52 -14.52 -13.67 24.73
CA ASN A 52 -13.35 -14.46 25.11
C ASN A 52 -12.20 -13.56 25.60
N PRO A 53 -11.83 -13.60 26.89
CA PRO A 53 -10.73 -12.78 27.40
C PRO A 53 -9.35 -13.23 26.87
N ASP A 54 -9.23 -14.48 26.43
CA ASP A 54 -7.97 -15.03 25.89
C ASP A 54 -7.82 -14.82 24.38
N TYR A 55 -8.84 -14.22 23.74
CA TYR A 55 -8.83 -13.93 22.33
C TYR A 55 -7.69 -12.99 21.95
N VAL A 56 -7.01 -13.31 20.86
CA VAL A 56 -5.97 -12.48 20.28
C VAL A 56 -6.35 -12.16 18.86
N ASP A 57 -6.37 -10.87 18.52
CA ASP A 57 -6.67 -10.43 17.16
C ASP A 57 -5.84 -11.15 16.10
N GLY A 58 -6.52 -11.57 15.03
CA GLY A 58 -5.92 -12.11 13.82
C GLY A 58 -4.82 -11.22 13.20
N TYR A 59 -4.01 -11.85 12.35
CA TYR A 59 -2.80 -11.26 11.77
C TYR A 59 -3.14 -10.10 10.81
N ARG A 60 -4.13 -10.28 9.95
CA ARG A 60 -4.61 -9.26 9.02
C ARG A 60 -5.31 -8.12 9.76
N TRP A 61 -6.11 -8.45 10.76
CA TRP A 61 -6.89 -7.47 11.50
C TRP A 61 -6.05 -6.43 12.23
N ILE A 62 -4.89 -6.80 12.79
CA ILE A 62 -3.98 -5.82 13.41
C ILE A 62 -3.14 -5.07 12.38
N GLY A 63 -3.37 -5.32 11.10
CA GLY A 63 -2.77 -4.58 10.02
C GLY A 63 -1.48 -5.20 9.47
N PHE A 64 -1.27 -6.51 9.57
CA PHE A 64 -0.24 -7.17 8.74
C PHE A 64 -0.79 -7.56 7.35
N PRO A 65 0.07 -7.71 6.33
CA PRO A 65 -0.35 -8.14 5.00
C PRO A 65 -1.08 -9.50 5.05
N ALA A 66 -2.04 -9.68 4.15
CA ALA A 66 -2.66 -10.98 3.95
C ALA A 66 -1.60 -12.03 3.57
N PRO A 67 -1.57 -13.19 4.24
CA PRO A 67 -0.62 -14.25 3.91
C PRO A 67 -0.90 -14.78 2.51
N ALA A 68 0.12 -14.80 1.65
CA ALA A 68 -0.02 -15.22 0.25
C ALA A 68 -0.06 -16.75 0.07
N ASN A 69 0.40 -17.49 1.07
CA ASN A 69 0.54 -18.95 1.03
C ASN A 69 0.47 -19.53 2.44
N ARG A 70 0.41 -20.87 2.52
CA ARG A 70 0.32 -21.61 3.79
C ARG A 70 1.50 -21.33 4.74
N LEU A 71 2.71 -21.14 4.22
CA LEU A 71 3.88 -20.83 5.04
C LEU A 71 3.70 -19.49 5.77
N GLU A 72 3.31 -18.44 5.05
CA GLU A 72 3.05 -17.12 5.62
C GLU A 72 1.91 -17.17 6.65
N LEU A 73 0.85 -17.94 6.35
CA LEU A 73 -0.29 -18.13 7.26
C LEU A 73 0.14 -18.75 8.59
N LEU A 74 0.93 -19.82 8.56
CA LEU A 74 1.43 -20.48 9.78
C LEU A 74 2.34 -19.57 10.61
N VAL A 75 3.18 -18.74 9.96
CA VAL A 75 3.97 -17.74 10.69
C VAL A 75 3.06 -16.69 11.33
N GLY A 76 2.00 -16.28 10.65
CA GLY A 76 0.96 -15.42 11.20
C GLY A 76 0.34 -16.02 12.46
N TYR A 77 -0.11 -17.28 12.41
CA TYR A 77 -0.68 -17.98 13.57
C TYR A 77 0.29 -18.10 14.74
N LEU A 78 1.56 -18.41 14.47
CA LEU A 78 2.57 -18.50 15.53
C LEU A 78 2.83 -17.12 16.17
N ARG A 79 2.92 -16.05 15.37
CA ARG A 79 3.09 -14.68 15.87
C ARG A 79 1.93 -14.21 16.73
N ARG A 80 0.71 -14.61 16.37
CA ARG A 80 -0.50 -14.32 17.16
C ARG A 80 -0.73 -15.31 18.30
N GLN A 81 0.19 -16.27 18.46
CA GLN A 81 0.11 -17.32 19.48
C GLN A 81 -1.18 -18.14 19.39
N TRP A 82 -1.77 -18.21 18.19
CA TRP A 82 -2.89 -19.09 17.89
C TRP A 82 -2.43 -20.54 17.82
N ILE A 83 -1.19 -20.78 17.41
CA ILE A 83 -0.55 -22.09 17.49
C ILE A 83 0.73 -22.03 18.31
N THR A 84 1.11 -23.17 18.86
CA THR A 84 2.38 -23.32 19.58
C THR A 84 3.55 -23.42 18.60
N ARG A 85 4.77 -23.23 19.12
CA ARG A 85 6.00 -23.46 18.35
C ARG A 85 6.10 -24.91 17.85
N GLU A 86 5.65 -25.88 18.65
CA GLU A 86 5.65 -27.29 18.28
C GLU A 86 4.69 -27.58 17.11
N THR A 87 3.44 -27.13 17.21
CA THR A 87 2.44 -27.24 16.13
C THR A 87 2.96 -26.58 14.86
N PHE A 88 3.53 -25.37 14.97
CA PHE A 88 4.14 -24.70 13.84
C PHE A 88 5.24 -25.54 13.17
N LEU A 89 6.19 -26.08 13.94
CA LEU A 89 7.31 -26.85 13.39
C LEU A 89 6.83 -28.13 12.69
N ARG A 90 5.79 -28.79 13.21
CA ARG A 90 5.21 -29.98 12.59
C ARG A 90 4.64 -29.68 11.20
N HIS A 91 3.91 -28.58 11.06
CA HIS A 91 3.21 -28.23 9.82
C HIS A 91 4.07 -27.43 8.83
N VAL A 92 5.06 -26.66 9.30
CA VAL A 92 5.93 -25.87 8.43
C VAL A 92 6.80 -26.76 7.54
N LEU A 93 7.10 -27.98 7.99
CA LEU A 93 7.88 -28.96 7.24
C LEU A 93 7.17 -29.46 5.97
N ASP A 94 5.84 -29.37 5.95
CA ASP A 94 4.98 -29.78 4.83
C ASP A 94 4.66 -28.65 3.86
N CYS A 95 5.02 -27.41 4.19
CA CYS A 95 4.80 -26.28 3.31
C CYS A 95 5.67 -26.42 2.04
N GLU A 96 5.08 -26.07 0.89
CA GLU A 96 5.86 -25.79 -0.30
C GLU A 96 6.73 -24.55 -0.04
N VAL A 97 8.02 -24.67 -0.33
CA VAL A 97 9.02 -23.64 -0.11
C VAL A 97 9.96 -23.51 -1.29
N TYR A 98 10.60 -22.35 -1.37
CA TYR A 98 11.58 -21.98 -2.38
C TYR A 98 12.91 -21.68 -1.68
N LEU A 99 13.93 -22.46 -2.03
CA LEU A 99 15.28 -22.43 -1.43
C LEU A 99 16.33 -22.13 -2.50
N PRO A 100 17.50 -21.57 -2.16
CA PRO A 100 18.65 -21.53 -3.06
C PRO A 100 19.02 -22.93 -3.55
N ALA A 101 19.24 -23.10 -4.86
CA ALA A 101 19.71 -24.38 -5.40
C ALA A 101 21.17 -24.67 -5.02
N GLU A 102 21.99 -23.62 -5.02
CA GLU A 102 23.39 -23.67 -4.61
C GLU A 102 23.52 -23.06 -3.21
N ILE A 103 23.85 -23.92 -2.24
CA ILE A 103 24.11 -23.53 -0.86
C ILE A 103 25.62 -23.67 -0.67
N ASP A 104 26.34 -22.57 -0.39
CA ASP A 104 27.80 -22.59 -0.16
C ASP A 104 28.11 -23.27 1.19
N SER A 105 28.10 -24.61 1.18
CA SER A 105 28.42 -25.45 2.35
C SER A 105 29.91 -25.56 2.61
N ALA A 106 30.77 -25.00 1.75
CA ALA A 106 32.23 -25.07 1.91
C ALA A 106 32.75 -24.21 3.08
N ARG A 107 31.93 -23.30 3.62
CA ARG A 107 32.28 -22.38 4.72
C ARG A 107 31.75 -22.78 6.10
N GLY A 108 31.16 -23.96 6.24
CA GLY A 108 30.59 -24.45 7.50
C GLY A 108 29.06 -24.28 7.58
N PRO A 109 28.46 -24.33 8.77
CA PRO A 109 27.00 -24.25 8.92
C PRO A 109 26.47 -22.91 8.42
N VAL A 110 25.46 -22.97 7.54
CA VAL A 110 24.77 -21.79 7.01
C VAL A 110 23.32 -21.72 7.47
N THR A 111 22.78 -20.51 7.53
CA THR A 111 21.35 -20.26 7.66
C THR A 111 20.76 -20.09 6.27
N VAL A 112 19.93 -21.05 5.87
CA VAL A 112 19.34 -21.12 4.54
C VAL A 112 18.08 -20.28 4.50
N PRO A 113 17.97 -19.29 3.59
CA PRO A 113 16.74 -18.53 3.44
C PRO A 113 15.67 -19.38 2.76
N VAL A 114 14.45 -19.28 3.27
CA VAL A 114 13.28 -20.05 2.85
C VAL A 114 12.16 -19.08 2.50
N ALA A 115 11.70 -19.11 1.26
CA ALA A 115 10.58 -18.30 0.81
C ALA A 115 9.32 -19.17 0.60
N GLY A 116 8.14 -18.63 0.90
CA GLY A 116 6.86 -19.32 0.64
C GLY A 116 6.39 -19.24 -0.82
N SER A 117 7.01 -18.37 -1.61
CA SER A 117 6.67 -18.15 -3.01
C SER A 117 7.85 -17.55 -3.78
N LEU A 118 7.80 -17.66 -5.10
CA LEU A 118 8.89 -17.25 -5.99
C LEU A 118 9.19 -15.74 -5.95
N ASP A 119 8.16 -14.92 -5.78
CA ASP A 119 8.24 -13.45 -5.69
C ASP A 119 8.85 -12.96 -4.37
N ARG A 120 8.97 -13.85 -3.37
CA ARG A 120 9.58 -13.58 -2.06
C ARG A 120 11.05 -14.02 -1.99
N VAL A 121 11.60 -14.66 -3.02
CA VAL A 121 12.99 -15.13 -2.99
C VAL A 121 13.99 -13.95 -2.99
N PRO A 122 15.04 -13.98 -2.15
CA PRO A 122 16.07 -12.94 -2.11
C PRO A 122 16.84 -12.77 -3.42
N ARG A 123 17.38 -11.56 -3.58
CA ARG A 123 18.17 -11.09 -4.73
C ARG A 123 19.35 -11.97 -5.17
N LEU A 124 19.92 -12.78 -4.28
CA LEU A 124 21.24 -13.39 -4.46
C LEU A 124 21.23 -14.73 -5.22
N TYR A 125 20.05 -15.28 -5.53
CA TYR A 125 19.94 -16.67 -6.00
C TYR A 125 19.47 -16.74 -7.46
N PRO A 126 20.31 -17.14 -8.43
CA PRO A 126 19.89 -17.30 -9.82
C PRO A 126 19.05 -18.55 -10.06
N LYS A 127 19.26 -19.57 -9.22
CA LYS A 127 18.55 -20.85 -9.25
C LYS A 127 17.92 -21.10 -7.90
N VAL A 128 16.69 -21.56 -7.92
CA VAL A 128 15.92 -21.90 -6.72
C VAL A 128 15.35 -23.30 -6.85
N VAL A 129 15.20 -24.01 -5.75
CA VAL A 129 14.54 -25.30 -5.70
C VAL A 129 13.19 -25.11 -5.04
N ARG A 130 12.12 -25.50 -5.75
CA ARG A 130 10.79 -25.68 -5.17
C ARG A 130 10.72 -27.06 -4.55
N THR A 131 10.44 -27.15 -3.25
CA THR A 131 10.43 -28.40 -2.49
C THR A 131 9.65 -28.23 -1.18
N GLN A 132 9.75 -29.19 -0.27
CA GLN A 132 9.34 -29.08 1.13
C GLN A 132 10.56 -29.17 2.06
N LEU A 133 10.50 -28.55 3.23
CA LEU A 133 11.61 -28.60 4.19
C LEU A 133 11.87 -30.04 4.68
N LYS A 134 10.84 -30.88 4.82
CA LYS A 134 11.04 -32.31 5.15
C LYS A 134 11.79 -33.10 4.07
N VAL A 135 11.60 -32.75 2.81
CA VAL A 135 12.31 -33.40 1.70
C VAL A 135 13.75 -32.88 1.64
N TRP A 136 13.93 -31.56 1.68
CA TRP A 136 15.24 -30.91 1.61
C TRP A 136 16.18 -31.35 2.74
N ARG A 137 15.70 -31.45 3.98
CA ARG A 137 16.54 -31.81 5.14
C ARG A 137 17.14 -33.22 5.06
N ARG A 138 16.63 -34.12 4.20
CA ARG A 138 17.18 -35.48 4.03
C ARG A 138 18.56 -35.46 3.37
N THR A 139 18.83 -34.44 2.56
CA THR A 139 20.08 -34.27 1.82
C THR A 139 20.94 -33.12 2.33
N ALA A 140 20.42 -32.27 3.22
CA ALA A 140 21.14 -31.11 3.76
C ALA A 140 22.13 -31.48 4.89
N ASP A 141 23.17 -30.66 5.10
CA ASP A 141 24.04 -30.78 6.28
C ASP A 141 23.22 -30.54 7.55
N ARG A 142 23.30 -31.46 8.51
CA ARG A 142 22.53 -31.42 9.76
C ARG A 142 22.79 -30.17 10.60
N ARG A 143 23.89 -29.45 10.39
CA ARG A 143 24.23 -28.22 11.10
C ARG A 143 23.60 -26.97 10.47
N HIS A 144 22.96 -27.09 9.30
CA HIS A 144 22.25 -25.98 8.69
C HIS A 144 21.04 -25.57 9.53
N SER A 145 20.76 -24.28 9.55
CA SER A 145 19.49 -23.72 10.03
C SER A 145 18.71 -23.15 8.87
N ALA A 146 17.43 -22.84 9.09
CA ALA A 146 16.59 -22.19 8.11
C ALA A 146 16.08 -20.85 8.64
N VAL A 147 15.84 -19.89 7.75
CA VAL A 147 15.15 -18.65 8.08
C VAL A 147 14.06 -18.40 7.06
N ILE A 148 12.81 -18.35 7.52
CA ILE A 148 11.67 -18.03 6.67
C ILE A 148 11.68 -16.54 6.39
N GLU A 149 11.70 -16.16 5.12
CA GLU A 149 11.72 -14.78 4.66
C GLU A 149 10.32 -14.29 4.31
N LEU A 150 9.90 -13.22 4.99
CA LEU A 150 8.55 -12.63 4.87
C LEU A 150 8.58 -11.17 4.42
N GLY A 151 9.61 -10.76 3.66
CA GLY A 151 9.71 -9.41 3.11
C GLY A 151 10.41 -8.38 4.00
N GLY A 152 11.18 -8.81 5.01
CA GLY A 152 12.08 -7.94 5.78
C GLY A 152 12.56 -8.56 7.10
N LYS A 153 13.71 -8.09 7.64
CA LYS A 153 14.30 -8.61 8.89
C LYS A 153 13.34 -8.74 10.09
N PRO A 154 12.46 -7.77 10.42
CA PRO A 154 11.53 -7.93 11.55
C PRO A 154 10.43 -8.98 11.29
N PHE A 155 10.27 -9.41 10.04
CA PHE A 155 9.30 -10.42 9.62
C PHE A 155 9.90 -11.82 9.53
N ASN A 156 11.22 -11.93 9.40
CA ASN A 156 11.90 -13.20 9.23
C ASN A 156 11.73 -14.10 10.46
N TRP A 157 11.61 -15.41 10.23
CA TRP A 157 11.37 -16.38 11.28
C TRP A 157 12.43 -17.49 11.29
N PRO A 158 13.29 -17.58 12.31
CA PRO A 158 14.34 -18.59 12.36
C PRO A 158 13.78 -19.97 12.71
N ILE A 159 14.42 -21.00 12.17
CA ILE A 159 14.28 -22.41 12.54
C ILE A 159 15.69 -22.93 12.77
N SER A 160 15.99 -23.30 14.01
CA SER A 160 17.29 -23.84 14.38
C SER A 160 17.54 -25.20 13.70
N SER A 161 18.81 -25.61 13.66
CA SER A 161 19.19 -26.95 13.19
C SER A 161 18.45 -28.04 13.98
N ALA A 162 18.44 -27.99 15.32
CA ALA A 162 17.73 -28.97 16.13
C ALA A 162 16.24 -29.04 15.77
N GLU A 163 15.55 -27.89 15.73
CA GLU A 163 14.13 -27.84 15.34
C GLU A 163 13.90 -28.41 13.93
N LEU A 164 14.77 -28.08 12.97
CA LEU A 164 14.64 -28.53 11.59
C LEU A 164 14.83 -30.05 11.44
N PHE A 165 15.77 -30.66 12.16
CA PHE A 165 16.17 -32.06 11.94
C PHE A 165 15.63 -33.05 12.98
N GLU A 166 15.16 -32.58 14.14
CA GLU A 166 14.63 -33.43 15.21
C GLU A 166 13.09 -33.46 15.24
N THR A 167 12.41 -32.51 14.58
CA THR A 167 10.95 -32.53 14.44
C THR A 167 10.50 -33.76 13.61
N PRO A 168 9.56 -34.58 14.10
CA PRO A 168 9.03 -35.72 13.34
C PRO A 168 8.39 -35.31 12.01
N GLU A 169 8.51 -36.16 10.99
CA GLU A 169 7.83 -35.95 9.70
C GLU A 169 6.36 -36.33 9.81
N SER A 170 5.52 -35.64 9.06
CA SER A 170 4.14 -36.07 8.84
C SER A 170 4.07 -36.97 7.59
N ASP A 171 3.08 -37.87 7.58
CA ASP A 171 2.80 -38.77 6.46
C ASP A 171 2.10 -38.06 5.27
N THR A 172 2.18 -36.74 5.17
CA THR A 172 1.55 -35.98 4.08
C THR A 172 2.31 -36.15 2.76
N PRO A 173 1.63 -36.08 1.59
CA PRO A 173 2.28 -36.24 0.29
C PRO A 173 3.48 -35.31 0.08
N GLU A 174 4.50 -35.85 -0.57
CA GLU A 174 5.73 -35.12 -0.85
C GLU A 174 5.64 -34.34 -2.16
N VAL A 175 6.26 -33.16 -2.18
CA VAL A 175 6.49 -32.40 -3.42
C VAL A 175 7.86 -32.77 -3.97
N GLU A 176 7.87 -33.32 -5.18
CA GLU A 176 9.11 -33.62 -5.91
C GLU A 176 9.95 -32.34 -6.10
N PRO A 177 11.22 -32.32 -5.66
CA PRO A 177 12.09 -31.17 -5.82
C PRO A 177 12.23 -30.78 -7.29
N ALA A 178 11.94 -29.52 -7.60
CA ALA A 178 12.09 -28.97 -8.94
C ALA A 178 13.04 -27.78 -8.90
N GLU A 179 14.15 -27.87 -9.64
CA GLU A 179 15.02 -26.71 -9.89
C GLU A 179 14.30 -25.75 -10.84
N LEU A 180 14.08 -24.54 -10.37
CA LEU A 180 13.52 -23.42 -11.10
C LEU A 180 14.63 -22.40 -11.33
N VAL A 181 14.78 -22.01 -12.59
CA VAL A 181 15.62 -20.87 -12.93
C VAL A 181 14.77 -19.62 -12.75
N LEU A 182 15.11 -18.78 -11.76
CA LEU A 182 14.44 -17.48 -11.59
C LEU A 182 14.69 -16.66 -12.84
N PRO A 183 13.63 -16.10 -13.43
CA PRO A 183 13.41 -16.16 -14.85
C PRO A 183 14.66 -15.74 -15.64
N GLU A 184 15.36 -16.74 -16.20
CA GLU A 184 16.04 -16.58 -17.48
C GLU A 184 14.91 -16.34 -18.48
N LEU A 185 14.52 -15.08 -18.59
CA LEU A 185 13.66 -14.66 -19.67
C LEU A 185 14.37 -14.98 -20.97
N GLU A 186 13.58 -15.30 -22.02
CA GLU A 186 14.09 -15.52 -23.37
C GLU A 186 15.29 -14.60 -23.67
N PRO A 187 16.35 -15.08 -24.36
CA PRO A 187 17.59 -14.32 -24.58
C PRO A 187 17.44 -12.89 -25.15
N GLY A 188 16.25 -12.46 -25.57
CA GLY A 188 15.92 -11.10 -26.00
C GLY A 188 15.08 -10.25 -25.03
N VAL A 189 14.75 -10.73 -23.83
CA VAL A 189 13.92 -10.07 -22.80
C VAL A 189 14.70 -9.86 -21.50
N ALA A 190 15.68 -10.73 -21.21
CA ALA A 190 16.63 -10.51 -20.12
C ALA A 190 17.48 -9.26 -20.38
N CYS A 191 17.47 -8.32 -19.45
CA CYS A 191 18.29 -7.10 -19.53
C CYS A 191 18.65 -6.57 -18.15
N ALA A 192 19.72 -5.77 -18.10
CA ALA A 192 20.18 -5.15 -16.86
C ALA A 192 19.09 -4.30 -16.17
N ASP A 193 18.21 -3.67 -16.95
CA ASP A 193 17.10 -2.86 -16.44
C ASP A 193 16.08 -3.70 -15.67
N LEU A 194 15.69 -4.85 -16.23
CA LEU A 194 14.77 -5.75 -15.55
C LEU A 194 15.40 -6.34 -14.29
N ASN A 195 16.66 -6.75 -14.35
CA ASN A 195 17.32 -7.29 -13.15
C ASN A 195 17.30 -6.24 -12.04
N ARG A 196 17.69 -5.00 -12.35
CA ARG A 196 17.63 -3.88 -11.39
C ARG A 196 16.21 -3.62 -10.88
N ALA A 197 15.20 -3.64 -11.75
CA ALA A 197 13.81 -3.43 -11.37
C ALA A 197 13.31 -4.55 -10.45
N ALA A 198 13.56 -5.81 -10.82
CA ALA A 198 13.19 -6.97 -10.03
C ALA A 198 13.88 -7.00 -8.66
N GLU A 199 15.15 -6.58 -8.61
CA GLU A 199 15.88 -6.39 -7.36
C GLU A 199 15.23 -5.36 -6.44
N LYS A 200 14.92 -4.16 -6.96
CA LYS A 200 14.24 -3.11 -6.19
C LYS A 200 12.86 -3.57 -5.71
N ALA A 201 12.09 -4.22 -6.58
CA ALA A 201 10.76 -4.72 -6.26
C ALA A 201 10.77 -5.80 -5.16
N ARG A 202 11.73 -6.74 -5.22
CA ARG A 202 11.91 -7.77 -4.18
C ARG A 202 12.36 -7.17 -2.85
N ALA A 203 13.25 -6.18 -2.87
CA ALA A 203 13.67 -5.48 -1.65
C ALA A 203 12.48 -4.78 -0.94
N GLY A 204 11.48 -4.34 -1.69
CA GLY A 204 10.22 -3.80 -1.17
C GLY A 204 9.15 -4.83 -0.80
N GLY A 205 9.44 -6.14 -0.93
CA GLY A 205 8.51 -7.23 -0.65
C GLY A 205 7.43 -7.44 -1.73
N ARG A 206 7.66 -6.98 -2.96
CA ARG A 206 6.70 -7.03 -4.07
C ARG A 206 7.41 -7.52 -5.35
N GLY A 207 7.88 -8.76 -5.40
CA GLY A 207 8.60 -9.29 -6.57
C GLY A 207 7.77 -9.26 -7.86
N PHE A 208 8.42 -9.25 -9.03
CA PHE A 208 7.73 -9.45 -10.30
C PHE A 208 7.31 -10.92 -10.43
N SER A 209 6.06 -11.15 -10.84
CA SER A 209 5.64 -12.42 -11.42
C SER A 209 6.34 -12.64 -12.76
N VAL A 210 6.32 -13.88 -13.24
CA VAL A 210 6.88 -14.24 -14.56
C VAL A 210 6.23 -13.44 -15.68
N ALA A 211 4.90 -13.22 -15.61
CA ALA A 211 4.16 -12.46 -16.60
C ALA A 211 4.58 -10.98 -16.61
N GLU A 212 4.65 -10.34 -15.44
CA GLU A 212 5.06 -8.94 -15.33
C GLU A 212 6.52 -8.74 -15.74
N ALA A 213 7.42 -9.68 -15.39
CA ALA A 213 8.82 -9.63 -15.80
C ALA A 213 8.95 -9.67 -17.34
N ARG A 214 8.12 -10.47 -18.00
CA ARG A 214 8.06 -10.54 -19.47
C ARG A 214 7.56 -9.23 -20.09
N VAL A 215 6.48 -8.67 -19.54
CA VAL A 215 5.92 -7.39 -20.01
C VAL A 215 6.93 -6.25 -19.82
N PHE A 216 7.53 -6.16 -18.63
CA PHE A 216 8.55 -5.16 -18.32
C PHE A 216 9.78 -5.29 -19.24
N GLY A 217 10.30 -6.50 -19.43
CA GLY A 217 11.50 -6.72 -20.26
C GLY A 217 11.27 -6.30 -21.72
N LYS A 218 10.08 -6.57 -22.27
CA LYS A 218 9.68 -6.09 -23.61
C LYS A 218 9.61 -4.56 -23.65
N ALA A 219 8.96 -3.93 -22.66
CA ALA A 219 8.87 -2.49 -22.55
C ALA A 219 10.25 -1.82 -22.44
N ALA A 220 11.16 -2.39 -21.63
CA ALA A 220 12.52 -1.91 -21.44
C ALA A 220 13.37 -1.97 -22.72
N ARG A 221 13.11 -2.96 -23.58
CA ARG A 221 13.74 -3.03 -24.91
C ARG A 221 13.23 -1.91 -25.83
N VAL A 222 11.91 -1.79 -25.99
CA VAL A 222 11.29 -0.73 -26.81
C VAL A 222 11.76 0.66 -26.36
N TRP A 223 11.86 0.86 -25.05
CA TRP A 223 12.35 2.11 -24.48
C TRP A 223 13.83 2.38 -24.81
N ARG A 224 14.71 1.37 -24.72
CA ARG A 224 16.14 1.51 -25.09
C ARG A 224 16.32 1.78 -26.57
N ASP A 225 15.63 1.06 -27.44
CA ASP A 225 15.69 1.25 -28.89
C ASP A 225 15.31 2.70 -29.26
N ASN A 226 14.31 3.28 -28.58
CA ASN A 226 13.91 4.68 -28.78
C ASN A 226 14.93 5.68 -28.22
N LEU A 227 15.58 5.39 -27.10
CA LEU A 227 16.69 6.22 -26.60
C LEU A 227 17.86 6.26 -27.58
N GLU A 228 18.20 5.13 -28.19
CA GLU A 228 19.25 5.04 -29.20
C GLU A 228 18.89 5.83 -30.47
N ARG A 229 17.64 5.70 -30.95
CA ARG A 229 17.12 6.51 -32.06
C ARG A 229 17.21 8.00 -31.76
N ARG A 230 16.77 8.44 -30.59
CA ARG A 230 16.88 9.84 -30.15
C ARG A 230 18.33 10.33 -30.17
N ARG A 231 19.26 9.55 -29.62
CA ARG A 231 20.70 9.88 -29.62
C ARG A 231 21.28 9.95 -31.03
N ALA A 232 20.75 9.17 -31.96
CA ALA A 232 21.11 9.20 -33.37
C ALA A 232 20.35 10.27 -34.18
N GLY A 233 19.51 11.10 -33.55
CA GLY A 233 18.68 12.10 -34.24
C GLY A 233 17.57 11.53 -35.11
N GLN A 234 17.21 10.26 -34.90
CA GLN A 234 16.16 9.55 -35.64
C GLN A 234 14.80 9.69 -34.94
N PRO A 235 13.69 9.64 -35.70
CA PRO A 235 12.35 9.68 -35.11
C PRO A 235 12.10 8.45 -34.22
N GLU A 236 11.51 8.73 -33.06
CA GLU A 236 11.03 7.70 -32.13
C GLU A 236 9.81 6.97 -32.70
N SER A 237 9.63 5.72 -32.31
CA SER A 237 8.49 4.88 -32.67
C SER A 237 7.99 4.19 -31.40
N TRP A 238 6.84 4.65 -30.93
CA TRP A 238 6.17 4.13 -29.74
C TRP A 238 4.94 3.29 -30.14
N PRO A 239 4.58 2.25 -29.37
CA PRO A 239 3.31 1.53 -29.57
C PRO A 239 2.11 2.46 -29.37
N ASP A 240 1.03 2.23 -30.13
CA ASP A 240 -0.22 3.02 -30.00
C ASP A 240 -0.83 2.90 -28.60
N ASP A 241 -0.84 1.69 -28.04
CA ASP A 241 -1.23 1.42 -26.66
C ASP A 241 0.01 1.16 -25.79
N LEU A 242 0.46 2.21 -25.12
CA LEU A 242 1.59 2.15 -24.20
C LEU A 242 1.36 1.14 -23.07
N ARG A 243 0.15 1.10 -22.49
CA ARG A 243 -0.15 0.31 -21.30
C ARG A 243 -0.13 -1.17 -21.61
N SER A 244 -0.76 -1.59 -22.72
CA SER A 244 -0.69 -2.97 -23.19
C SER A 244 0.73 -3.41 -23.56
N ALA A 245 1.61 -2.45 -23.91
CA ALA A 245 3.02 -2.71 -24.17
C ALA A 245 3.91 -2.69 -22.90
N GLY A 246 3.34 -2.50 -21.70
CA GLY A 246 4.10 -2.43 -20.45
C GLY A 246 4.81 -1.08 -20.22
N LEU A 247 4.42 -0.05 -20.96
CA LEU A 247 4.91 1.31 -20.82
C LEU A 247 3.90 2.17 -20.06
N ILE A 248 4.40 3.22 -19.41
CA ILE A 248 3.63 4.27 -18.76
C ILE A 248 4.08 5.62 -19.30
N GLU A 249 3.12 6.51 -19.55
CA GLU A 249 3.37 7.91 -19.84
C GLU A 249 3.99 8.61 -18.62
N ARG A 250 5.16 9.23 -18.80
CA ARG A 250 5.72 10.23 -17.86
C ARG A 250 5.80 11.57 -18.57
N TYR A 251 5.93 12.68 -17.86
CA TYR A 251 5.87 14.00 -18.47
C TYR A 251 7.16 14.78 -18.23
N ASP A 252 7.63 15.47 -19.26
CA ASP A 252 8.75 16.41 -19.14
C ASP A 252 8.26 17.84 -18.79
N ALA A 253 9.17 18.82 -18.84
CA ALA A 253 8.85 20.21 -18.51
C ALA A 253 7.80 20.85 -19.42
N ASP A 254 7.72 20.40 -20.66
CA ASP A 254 6.80 20.93 -21.65
C ASP A 254 5.43 20.22 -21.61
N GLY A 255 5.23 19.31 -20.64
CA GLY A 255 4.04 18.47 -20.58
C GLY A 255 4.00 17.41 -21.69
N VAL A 256 5.12 17.13 -22.36
CA VAL A 256 5.18 16.12 -23.42
C VAL A 256 5.33 14.75 -22.81
N ALA A 257 4.52 13.80 -23.27
CA ALA A 257 4.59 12.41 -22.85
C ALA A 257 5.93 11.77 -23.27
N ARG A 258 6.62 11.19 -22.28
CA ARG A 258 7.86 10.43 -22.38
C ARG A 258 7.61 9.02 -21.84
N PRO A 259 7.29 8.04 -22.70
CA PRO A 259 7.02 6.68 -22.27
C PRO A 259 8.22 6.06 -21.51
N ARG A 260 7.93 5.34 -20.43
CA ARG A 260 8.91 4.60 -19.62
C ARG A 260 8.41 3.18 -19.34
N PRO A 261 9.29 2.19 -19.15
CA PRO A 261 8.89 0.87 -18.67
C PRO A 261 8.17 1.00 -17.33
N TRP A 262 6.95 0.47 -17.23
CA TRP A 262 6.15 0.59 -16.02
C TRP A 262 6.54 -0.50 -15.03
N ASN A 263 6.95 -0.11 -13.82
CA ASN A 263 7.31 -1.06 -12.76
C ASN A 263 6.11 -1.59 -11.98
N PHE A 264 4.89 -1.39 -12.49
CA PHE A 264 3.63 -1.78 -11.87
C PHE A 264 3.44 -1.20 -10.47
N GLY A 265 4.10 -0.07 -10.16
CA GLY A 265 4.00 0.56 -8.85
C GLY A 265 4.67 -0.22 -7.71
N LYS A 266 5.56 -1.18 -8.02
CA LYS A 266 6.16 -2.09 -7.04
C LYS A 266 7.28 -1.49 -6.21
N PHE A 267 7.88 -0.40 -6.69
CA PHE A 267 8.90 0.36 -5.97
C PHE A 267 8.91 1.82 -6.44
N GLY A 268 9.38 2.71 -5.56
CA GLY A 268 9.76 4.08 -5.92
C GLY A 268 11.28 4.25 -5.83
N GLU A 269 11.82 5.29 -6.45
CA GLU A 269 13.22 5.66 -6.26
C GLU A 269 13.38 6.38 -4.92
N GLN A 270 13.75 5.62 -3.90
CA GLN A 270 13.95 6.16 -2.56
C GLN A 270 15.22 7.03 -2.51
N VAL A 271 15.05 8.29 -2.12
CA VAL A 271 16.13 9.21 -1.80
C VAL A 271 16.62 8.91 -0.37
N PRO A 272 17.95 8.82 -0.14
CA PRO A 272 18.49 8.60 1.20
C PRO A 272 18.05 9.69 2.19
N ASN A 273 17.79 9.28 3.43
CA ASN A 273 17.44 10.17 4.55
C ASN A 273 16.12 10.97 4.37
N SER A 274 15.24 10.59 3.43
CA SER A 274 13.89 11.15 3.38
C SER A 274 13.02 10.58 4.49
N VAL A 275 12.11 11.40 5.03
CA VAL A 275 11.19 10.95 6.09
C VAL A 275 10.19 9.95 5.54
N PHE A 276 9.65 10.23 4.34
CA PHE A 276 8.61 9.43 3.73
C PHE A 276 9.14 8.40 2.74
N SER A 277 8.34 7.38 2.49
CA SER A 277 8.54 6.42 1.43
C SER A 277 8.05 6.98 0.09
N ALA A 278 8.90 6.94 -0.95
CA ALA A 278 8.49 7.26 -2.32
C ALA A 278 7.33 6.37 -2.78
N PHE A 279 7.34 5.11 -2.35
CA PHE A 279 6.32 4.11 -2.62
C PHE A 279 4.98 4.46 -1.97
N ALA A 280 5.00 4.83 -0.68
CA ALA A 280 3.78 5.22 0.05
C ALA A 280 3.19 6.49 -0.55
N LEU A 281 4.02 7.51 -0.83
CA LEU A 281 3.55 8.77 -1.38
C LEU A 281 2.93 8.59 -2.78
N SER A 282 3.59 7.82 -3.65
CA SER A 282 3.03 7.48 -4.97
C SER A 282 1.71 6.71 -4.85
N GLY A 283 1.65 5.75 -3.94
CA GLY A 283 0.43 5.02 -3.64
C GLY A 283 -0.69 5.94 -3.16
N ALA A 284 -0.41 6.90 -2.28
CA ALA A 284 -1.41 7.80 -1.73
C ALA A 284 -2.05 8.70 -2.81
N TYR A 285 -1.26 9.26 -3.72
CA TYR A 285 -1.78 10.06 -4.83
C TYR A 285 -2.64 9.24 -5.79
N VAL A 286 -2.15 8.06 -6.19
CA VAL A 286 -2.89 7.17 -7.09
C VAL A 286 -4.15 6.62 -6.42
N GLY A 287 -4.05 6.29 -5.13
CA GLY A 287 -5.16 5.82 -4.32
C GLY A 287 -6.24 6.89 -4.15
N PHE A 288 -5.85 8.15 -3.97
CA PHE A 288 -6.80 9.27 -3.92
C PHE A 288 -7.63 9.35 -5.20
N ALA A 289 -6.96 9.36 -6.35
CA ALA A 289 -7.62 9.44 -7.65
C ALA A 289 -8.46 8.20 -7.97
N LEU A 290 -7.96 7.01 -7.63
CA LEU A 290 -8.70 5.77 -7.77
C LEU A 290 -9.98 5.80 -6.93
N GLY A 291 -9.87 6.23 -5.68
CA GLY A 291 -10.98 6.35 -4.75
C GLY A 291 -12.05 7.32 -5.26
N GLU A 292 -11.66 8.51 -5.71
CA GLU A 292 -12.59 9.45 -6.33
C GLU A 292 -13.31 8.81 -7.53
N ALA A 293 -12.58 8.15 -8.43
CA ALA A 293 -13.17 7.52 -9.61
C ALA A 293 -14.18 6.41 -9.24
N VAL A 294 -13.88 5.63 -8.20
CA VAL A 294 -14.81 4.61 -7.67
C VAL A 294 -16.04 5.27 -7.06
N GLY A 295 -15.89 6.33 -6.27
CA GLY A 295 -17.02 7.08 -5.70
C GLY A 295 -17.93 7.71 -6.76
N LEU A 296 -17.36 8.29 -7.82
CA LEU A 296 -18.12 8.83 -8.95
C LEU A 296 -18.89 7.72 -9.71
N LEU A 297 -18.30 6.53 -9.87
CA LEU A 297 -19.02 5.40 -10.45
C LEU A 297 -20.15 4.90 -9.54
N ALA A 298 -19.93 4.87 -8.23
CA ALA A 298 -20.93 4.46 -7.26
C ALA A 298 -22.13 5.42 -7.21
N GLU A 299 -21.90 6.73 -7.34
CA GLU A 299 -22.98 7.72 -7.53
C GLU A 299 -23.79 7.46 -8.80
N ALA A 300 -23.15 6.97 -9.86
CA ALA A 300 -23.81 6.53 -11.08
C ALA A 300 -24.44 5.12 -10.99
N GLY A 301 -24.38 4.46 -9.82
CA GLY A 301 -24.92 3.11 -9.61
C GLY A 301 -24.14 2.00 -10.33
N ARG A 302 -22.83 2.17 -10.54
CA ARG A 302 -21.99 1.25 -11.32
C ARG A 302 -20.85 0.66 -10.48
N HIS A 303 -20.46 -0.57 -10.80
CA HIS A 303 -19.30 -1.25 -10.23
C HIS A 303 -18.02 -0.94 -11.05
N PRO A 304 -16.83 -0.83 -10.42
CA PRO A 304 -15.57 -0.54 -11.13
C PRO A 304 -15.04 -1.67 -12.04
N ASP A 305 -15.49 -2.91 -11.84
CA ASP A 305 -15.00 -4.06 -12.62
C ASP A 305 -15.27 -3.90 -14.13
N GLY A 306 -14.20 -3.99 -14.92
CA GLY A 306 -14.26 -3.92 -16.39
C GLY A 306 -14.62 -2.54 -16.94
N VAL A 307 -14.65 -1.50 -16.10
CA VAL A 307 -15.01 -0.13 -16.50
C VAL A 307 -13.76 0.76 -16.45
N PRO A 308 -13.49 1.58 -17.48
CA PRO A 308 -12.46 2.60 -17.41
C PRO A 308 -12.78 3.61 -16.29
N LEU A 309 -11.81 3.84 -15.41
CA LEU A 309 -11.94 4.71 -14.26
C LEU A 309 -11.40 6.10 -14.59
N ARG A 310 -12.20 7.13 -14.35
CA ARG A 310 -11.82 8.53 -14.57
C ARG A 310 -11.99 9.28 -13.26
N TRP A 311 -10.89 9.84 -12.77
CA TRP A 311 -10.90 10.76 -11.63
C TRP A 311 -11.47 12.13 -12.04
N GLY A 312 -11.89 12.91 -11.06
CA GLY A 312 -12.73 14.10 -11.22
C GLY A 312 -12.10 15.38 -10.68
N VAL A 313 -12.96 16.23 -10.11
CA VAL A 313 -12.60 17.58 -9.63
C VAL A 313 -11.69 17.52 -8.41
N LEU A 314 -11.89 16.57 -7.49
CA LEU A 314 -11.11 16.47 -6.25
C LEU A 314 -9.64 16.16 -6.57
N THR A 315 -9.39 15.24 -7.50
CA THR A 315 -8.03 14.93 -7.96
C THR A 315 -7.40 16.10 -8.70
N ARG A 316 -8.16 16.87 -9.49
CA ARG A 316 -7.64 18.10 -10.12
C ARG A 316 -7.18 19.11 -9.07
N HIS A 317 -7.96 19.30 -8.01
CA HIS A 317 -7.59 20.16 -6.88
C HIS A 317 -6.37 19.65 -6.14
N LEU A 318 -6.32 18.35 -5.83
CA LEU A 318 -5.14 17.72 -5.24
C LEU A 318 -3.87 18.05 -6.03
N LEU A 319 -3.88 17.83 -7.35
CA LEU A 319 -2.73 18.05 -8.22
C LEU A 319 -2.36 19.54 -8.33
N ALA A 320 -3.35 20.43 -8.41
CA ALA A 320 -3.12 21.87 -8.44
C ALA A 320 -2.54 22.40 -7.11
N GLN A 321 -3.03 21.90 -5.98
CA GLN A 321 -2.48 22.19 -4.65
C GLN A 321 -1.03 21.70 -4.52
N SER A 322 -0.69 20.53 -5.08
CA SER A 322 0.70 20.05 -5.16
C SER A 322 1.62 21.03 -5.90
N VAL A 323 1.16 21.58 -7.03
CA VAL A 323 1.90 22.62 -7.79
C VAL A 323 2.11 23.86 -6.93
N ALA A 324 1.07 24.36 -6.27
CA ALA A 324 1.16 25.54 -5.39
C ALA A 324 2.16 25.32 -4.25
N VAL A 325 2.15 24.14 -3.63
CA VAL A 325 3.10 23.75 -2.58
C VAL A 325 4.54 23.67 -3.12
N ILE A 326 4.77 23.03 -4.27
CA ILE A 326 6.10 22.98 -4.91
C ILE A 326 6.62 24.38 -5.20
N ARG A 327 5.77 25.25 -5.73
CA ARG A 327 6.16 26.62 -6.09
C ARG A 327 6.52 27.48 -4.88
N ASN A 328 5.79 27.34 -3.78
CA ASN A 328 6.09 28.14 -2.60
C ASN A 328 7.42 27.77 -1.95
N PHE A 329 7.77 26.49 -1.96
CA PHE A 329 8.98 26.00 -1.31
C PHE A 329 10.09 25.71 -2.33
N SER A 330 10.52 26.73 -3.07
CA SER A 330 11.70 26.64 -3.94
C SER A 330 13.01 26.55 -3.12
N ASP A 331 14.16 26.57 -3.79
CA ASP A 331 15.47 26.52 -3.10
C ASP A 331 15.60 27.64 -2.07
N GLY A 332 15.99 27.29 -0.84
CA GLY A 332 16.17 28.24 0.27
C GLY A 332 14.91 28.84 0.90
N VAL A 333 13.71 28.60 0.37
CA VAL A 333 12.45 29.14 0.92
C VAL A 333 11.82 28.14 1.89
N THR A 334 11.62 28.57 3.14
CA THR A 334 11.03 27.74 4.21
C THR A 334 9.82 28.37 4.88
N ALA A 335 9.54 29.65 4.63
CA ALA A 335 8.42 30.35 5.21
C ALA A 335 7.08 29.90 4.61
N ILE A 336 6.08 29.72 5.47
CA ILE A 336 4.70 29.43 5.06
C ILE A 336 3.97 30.77 4.93
N PRO A 337 3.44 31.13 3.75
CA PRO A 337 2.66 32.34 3.60
C PRO A 337 1.30 32.21 4.30
N ALA A 338 0.62 33.33 4.53
CA ALA A 338 -0.72 33.31 5.12
C ALA A 338 -1.75 32.58 4.24
N THR A 339 -1.61 32.70 2.92
CA THR A 339 -2.44 32.02 1.92
C THR A 339 -1.59 31.49 0.79
N LEU A 340 -1.80 30.24 0.40
CA LEU A 340 -1.20 29.61 -0.78
C LEU A 340 -2.22 29.58 -1.91
N PRO A 341 -2.08 30.46 -2.93
CA PRO A 341 -3.03 30.49 -4.04
C PRO A 341 -2.86 29.23 -4.90
N VAL A 342 -3.98 28.59 -5.22
CA VAL A 342 -4.06 27.47 -6.16
C VAL A 342 -4.46 28.03 -7.51
N GLU A 343 -3.51 28.64 -8.22
CA GLU A 343 -3.76 29.29 -9.51
C GLU A 343 -3.37 28.39 -10.70
N GLY A 344 -4.10 28.52 -11.82
CA GLY A 344 -3.87 27.82 -13.08
C GLY A 344 -2.65 28.31 -13.87
N GLU A 345 -1.66 28.88 -13.19
CA GLU A 345 -0.43 29.39 -13.77
C GLU A 345 0.31 28.30 -14.59
N PRO A 346 1.00 28.67 -15.69
CA PRO A 346 1.68 27.73 -16.59
C PRO A 346 2.63 26.75 -15.88
N SER A 347 2.44 25.46 -16.11
CA SER A 347 3.28 24.36 -15.63
C SER A 347 3.14 23.18 -16.58
N TRP A 348 3.99 22.16 -16.40
CA TRP A 348 3.84 20.89 -17.10
C TRP A 348 2.44 20.29 -16.89
N LEU A 349 1.86 20.46 -15.69
CA LEU A 349 0.54 19.91 -15.36
C LEU A 349 -0.57 20.64 -16.12
N THR A 350 -0.54 21.97 -16.17
CA THR A 350 -1.55 22.76 -16.88
C THR A 350 -1.42 22.63 -18.40
N ALA A 351 -0.21 22.33 -18.91
CA ALA A 351 -0.02 21.93 -20.31
C ALA A 351 -0.72 20.59 -20.64
N VAL A 352 -0.80 19.65 -19.69
CA VAL A 352 -1.41 18.33 -19.88
C VAL A 352 -2.93 18.34 -19.62
N LEU A 353 -3.38 19.01 -18.56
CA LEU A 353 -4.77 18.95 -18.08
C LEU A 353 -5.60 20.20 -18.40
N GLY A 354 -4.95 21.27 -18.89
CA GLY A 354 -5.52 22.60 -18.99
C GLY A 354 -5.36 23.42 -17.69
N ALA A 355 -5.48 24.73 -17.82
CA ALA A 355 -5.38 25.67 -16.69
C ALA A 355 -6.69 25.81 -15.88
N GLU A 356 -7.81 25.36 -16.43
CA GLU A 356 -9.12 25.50 -15.79
C GLU A 356 -9.29 24.51 -14.63
N LEU A 357 -9.56 25.07 -13.45
CA LEU A 357 -9.83 24.32 -12.24
C LEU A 357 -11.32 24.47 -11.86
N PRO A 358 -12.13 23.39 -11.96
CA PRO A 358 -13.54 23.45 -11.60
C PRO A 358 -13.71 23.78 -10.10
N PRO A 359 -14.76 24.50 -9.68
CA PRO A 359 -14.96 24.84 -8.28
C PRO A 359 -15.24 23.61 -7.41
N LEU A 360 -14.81 23.66 -6.15
CA LEU A 360 -15.21 22.68 -5.13
C LEU A 360 -16.67 22.88 -4.74
N SER A 361 -17.33 21.80 -4.30
CA SER A 361 -18.77 21.77 -4.06
C SER A 361 -19.14 22.00 -2.60
N GLY A 362 -18.22 21.78 -1.67
CA GLY A 362 -18.48 22.01 -0.24
C GLY A 362 -17.23 22.13 0.61
N ILE A 363 -17.41 22.55 1.86
CA ILE A 363 -16.32 22.76 2.82
C ILE A 363 -15.51 21.49 3.11
N ALA A 364 -16.13 20.31 3.06
CA ALA A 364 -15.42 19.03 3.24
C ALA A 364 -14.34 18.81 2.18
N ASP A 365 -14.52 19.34 0.97
CA ASP A 365 -13.54 19.20 -0.11
C ASP A 365 -12.18 19.85 0.22
N LEU A 366 -12.12 20.73 1.23
CA LEU A 366 -10.86 21.26 1.77
C LEU A 366 -9.94 20.17 2.34
N LEU A 367 -10.47 18.97 2.65
CA LEU A 367 -9.68 17.81 3.04
C LEU A 367 -8.70 17.36 1.94
N THR A 368 -8.94 17.73 0.67
CA THR A 368 -7.99 17.52 -0.45
C THR A 368 -6.60 18.09 -0.17
N THR A 369 -6.52 19.17 0.63
CA THR A 369 -5.27 19.87 0.98
C THR A 369 -4.33 19.05 1.86
N ALA A 370 -4.83 18.02 2.56
CA ALA A 370 -4.06 17.31 3.56
C ALA A 370 -2.87 16.52 2.97
N LEU A 371 -3.06 15.82 1.84
CA LEU A 371 -2.02 15.03 1.21
C LEU A 371 -0.84 15.87 0.65
N PRO A 372 -1.06 16.95 -0.14
CA PRO A 372 0.05 17.76 -0.64
C PRO A 372 0.76 18.51 0.48
N ALA A 373 0.01 18.96 1.49
CA ALA A 373 0.59 19.61 2.67
C ALA A 373 1.43 18.64 3.52
N THR A 374 0.96 17.41 3.71
CA THR A 374 1.73 16.37 4.41
C THR A 374 3.04 16.08 3.66
N ALA A 375 2.97 15.93 2.33
CA ALA A 375 4.13 15.65 1.49
C ALA A 375 5.22 16.74 1.57
N ALA A 376 4.86 17.99 1.87
CA ALA A 376 5.81 19.08 2.08
C ALA A 376 6.76 18.84 3.28
N ALA A 377 6.36 17.98 4.23
CA ALA A 377 7.13 17.64 5.43
C ALA A 377 8.11 16.45 5.24
N ASN A 378 8.55 16.15 4.01
CA ASN A 378 9.38 14.98 3.68
C ASN A 378 10.89 15.12 4.03
N GLY A 379 11.31 16.17 4.73
CA GLY A 379 12.72 16.30 5.13
C GLY A 379 13.38 17.63 4.82
N ARG A 380 13.27 18.11 3.58
CA ARG A 380 14.08 19.24 3.11
C ARG A 380 13.73 20.55 3.81
N VAL A 381 12.44 20.85 3.87
CA VAL A 381 11.96 22.10 4.47
C VAL A 381 11.72 21.92 5.96
N HIS A 382 10.97 20.88 6.30
CA HIS A 382 10.67 20.48 7.67
C HIS A 382 10.28 19.00 7.71
N GLN A 383 10.19 18.44 8.92
CA GLN A 383 9.85 17.03 9.17
C GLN A 383 8.63 16.84 10.09
N SER A 384 8.25 17.85 10.87
CA SER A 384 7.10 17.76 11.79
C SER A 384 5.77 17.72 11.05
N PRO A 385 4.79 16.92 11.52
CA PRO A 385 3.40 17.02 11.07
C PRO A 385 2.82 18.43 11.24
N ASP A 386 3.21 19.20 12.26
CA ASP A 386 2.69 20.56 12.48
C ASP A 386 3.00 21.51 11.32
N PHE A 387 4.12 21.28 10.63
CA PHE A 387 4.45 22.02 9.42
C PHE A 387 3.46 21.69 8.29
N GLY A 388 3.13 20.41 8.12
CA GLY A 388 2.09 19.98 7.18
C GLY A 388 0.72 20.60 7.51
N VAL A 389 0.37 20.68 8.79
CA VAL A 389 -0.89 21.30 9.23
C VAL A 389 -0.92 22.79 8.87
N ALA A 390 0.18 23.51 9.11
CA ALA A 390 0.28 24.92 8.76
C ALA A 390 0.22 25.15 7.23
N VAL A 391 0.83 24.28 6.43
CA VAL A 391 0.72 24.31 4.96
C VAL A 391 -0.72 24.05 4.50
N ALA A 392 -1.41 23.06 5.10
CA ALA A 392 -2.80 22.75 4.76
C ALA A 392 -3.74 23.92 5.06
N ARG A 393 -3.56 24.58 6.21
CA ARG A 393 -4.30 25.80 6.57
C ARG A 393 -4.05 26.93 5.58
N SER A 394 -2.79 27.11 5.16
CA SER A 394 -2.44 28.13 4.16
C SER A 394 -3.08 27.86 2.80
N LEU A 395 -3.19 26.59 2.38
CA LEU A 395 -3.91 26.19 1.16
C LEU A 395 -5.43 26.44 1.24
N CYS A 396 -6.03 26.26 2.42
CA CYS A 396 -7.44 26.57 2.64
C CYS A 396 -7.71 28.08 2.70
N GLY A 397 -6.68 28.86 3.06
CA GLY A 397 -6.80 30.28 3.34
C GLY A 397 -7.77 30.57 4.51
N PRO A 398 -8.42 31.74 4.54
CA PRO A 398 -9.30 32.13 5.64
C PRO A 398 -10.57 31.28 5.80
N VAL A 399 -10.87 30.38 4.85
CA VAL A 399 -12.05 29.49 4.88
C VAL A 399 -11.90 28.35 5.89
N VAL A 400 -10.68 28.07 6.37
CA VAL A 400 -10.44 26.94 7.29
C VAL A 400 -11.14 27.09 8.66
N ASP A 401 -11.45 28.33 9.06
CA ASP A 401 -12.13 28.66 10.32
C ASP A 401 -13.63 28.30 10.32
N GLU A 402 -14.17 27.83 9.18
CA GLU A 402 -15.57 27.39 9.04
C GLU A 402 -15.81 25.92 9.49
N GLY A 403 -14.84 25.29 10.16
CA GLY A 403 -15.02 24.01 10.86
C GLY A 403 -14.29 22.80 10.28
N ALA A 404 -13.54 22.94 9.18
CA ALA A 404 -12.73 21.84 8.62
C ALA A 404 -11.35 21.65 9.31
N GLY A 405 -10.88 22.66 10.06
CA GLY A 405 -9.55 22.69 10.66
C GLY A 405 -9.14 21.46 11.47
N PRO A 406 -9.95 20.99 12.45
CA PRO A 406 -9.61 19.80 13.25
C PRO A 406 -9.52 18.52 12.42
N SER A 407 -10.43 18.34 11.46
CA SER A 407 -10.42 17.19 10.54
C SER A 407 -9.19 17.21 9.62
N ILE A 408 -8.80 18.39 9.11
CA ILE A 408 -7.56 18.54 8.33
C ILE A 408 -6.34 18.19 9.18
N ASP A 409 -6.26 18.67 10.43
CA ASP A 409 -5.16 18.38 11.35
C ASP A 409 -5.03 16.86 11.61
N LEU A 410 -6.15 16.21 11.94
CA LEU A 410 -6.19 14.76 12.13
C LEU A 410 -5.70 14.01 10.87
N LEU A 411 -6.23 14.37 9.69
CA LEU A 411 -5.87 13.70 8.44
C LEU A 411 -4.39 13.88 8.09
N VAL A 412 -3.83 15.08 8.27
CA VAL A 412 -2.39 15.34 8.07
C VAL A 412 -1.54 14.48 9.00
N ARG A 413 -1.90 14.36 10.28
CA ARG A 413 -1.14 13.56 11.25
C ARG A 413 -1.22 12.06 10.97
N VAL A 414 -2.39 11.57 10.55
CA VAL A 414 -2.55 10.17 10.12
C VAL A 414 -1.70 9.90 8.88
N LEU A 415 -1.81 10.74 7.84
CA LEU A 415 -1.01 10.61 6.62
C LEU A 415 0.49 10.70 6.90
N HIS A 416 0.93 11.61 7.77
CA HIS A 416 2.33 11.78 8.13
C HIS A 416 2.93 10.47 8.67
N LYS A 417 2.24 9.81 9.61
CA LYS A 417 2.66 8.49 10.11
C LYS A 417 2.58 7.42 9.02
N MET A 418 1.53 7.39 8.21
CA MET A 418 1.35 6.35 7.18
C MET A 418 2.34 6.46 6.02
N LEU A 419 2.86 7.66 5.75
CA LEU A 419 3.84 7.89 4.70
C LEU A 419 5.27 7.59 5.13
N ASP A 420 5.51 7.33 6.43
CA ASP A 420 6.82 7.05 7.00
C ASP A 420 7.58 5.94 6.24
N HIS A 421 8.89 6.13 6.06
CA HIS A 421 9.71 5.22 5.28
C HIS A 421 10.14 3.95 6.02
N GLU A 422 10.17 3.95 7.36
CA GLU A 422 10.62 2.81 8.16
C GLU A 422 9.55 1.73 8.22
N PHE A 423 8.28 2.13 8.34
CA PHE A 423 7.18 1.19 8.49
C PHE A 423 5.88 1.66 7.83
N ARG A 424 5.21 0.73 7.14
CA ARG A 424 3.94 0.97 6.45
C ARG A 424 2.78 0.74 7.42
N TRP A 425 2.46 1.77 8.20
CA TRP A 425 1.46 1.65 9.27
C TRP A 425 0.04 1.38 8.73
N PRO A 426 -0.71 0.45 9.34
CA PRO A 426 -2.17 0.38 9.17
C PRO A 426 -2.82 1.64 9.73
N ALA A 427 -3.89 2.14 9.10
CA ALA A 427 -4.54 3.39 9.50
C ALA A 427 -5.03 3.40 10.96
N CYS A 428 -5.36 2.22 11.51
CA CYS A 428 -5.79 2.07 12.89
C CYS A 428 -4.69 2.37 13.93
N ILE A 429 -3.40 2.27 13.56
CA ILE A 429 -2.30 2.52 14.50
C ILE A 429 -2.08 4.02 14.70
N PRO A 430 -1.86 4.86 13.65
CA PRO A 430 -1.82 6.30 13.80
C PRO A 430 -3.07 6.85 14.49
N LEU A 431 -4.25 6.30 14.16
CA LEU A 431 -5.50 6.72 14.77
C LEU A 431 -5.54 6.46 16.28
N ARG A 432 -5.06 5.29 16.72
CA ARG A 432 -4.98 4.94 18.15
C ARG A 432 -3.99 5.83 18.89
N ASP A 433 -2.85 6.12 18.29
CA ASP A 433 -1.84 6.99 18.90
C ASP A 433 -2.33 8.43 19.04
N LEU A 434 -3.28 8.86 18.21
CA LEU A 434 -3.88 10.19 18.22
C LEU A 434 -5.19 10.24 19.03
N ALA A 435 -5.71 9.10 19.49
CA ALA A 435 -6.94 9.07 20.26
C ALA A 435 -6.76 9.81 21.60
N GLY A 436 -7.60 10.81 21.85
CA GLY A 436 -7.50 11.67 23.02
C GLY A 436 -8.31 12.95 22.88
N GLU A 437 -8.11 13.88 23.83
CA GLU A 437 -8.85 15.15 23.90
C GLU A 437 -8.67 16.03 22.65
N ASP A 438 -7.49 16.00 22.02
CA ASP A 438 -7.18 16.82 20.83
C ASP A 438 -7.87 16.31 19.54
N PHE A 439 -8.23 15.02 19.48
CA PHE A 439 -8.84 14.38 18.30
C PHE A 439 -10.03 13.49 18.70
N PRO A 440 -11.17 14.09 19.10
CA PRO A 440 -12.32 13.36 19.62
C PRO A 440 -12.97 12.41 18.59
N LEU A 441 -12.72 12.60 17.29
CA LEU A 441 -13.19 11.70 16.23
C LEU A 441 -12.51 10.32 16.27
N ALA A 442 -11.29 10.22 16.79
CA ALA A 442 -10.49 9.01 16.69
C ALA A 442 -11.06 7.83 17.50
N GLN A 443 -11.50 8.08 18.74
CA GLN A 443 -11.98 7.01 19.63
C GLN A 443 -13.28 6.36 19.12
N PRO A 444 -14.33 7.10 18.74
CA PRO A 444 -15.55 6.50 18.18
C PRO A 444 -15.28 5.62 16.95
N ILE A 445 -14.35 6.01 16.08
CA ILE A 445 -13.97 5.21 14.90
C ILE A 445 -13.31 3.89 15.33
N LEU A 446 -12.44 3.93 16.35
CA LEU A 446 -11.79 2.73 16.89
C LEU A 446 -12.80 1.80 17.58
N ASP A 447 -13.80 2.36 18.26
CA ASP A 447 -14.88 1.60 18.90
C ASP A 447 -15.76 0.90 17.86
N LEU A 448 -16.18 1.62 16.80
CA LEU A 448 -16.93 1.02 15.68
C LEU A 448 -16.10 -0.05 14.98
N ARG A 449 -14.82 0.22 14.72
CA ARG A 449 -13.90 -0.75 14.13
C ARG A 449 -13.85 -2.03 14.92
N ALA A 450 -13.86 -1.98 16.26
CA ALA A 450 -13.77 -3.16 17.12
C ALA A 450 -14.94 -4.15 16.89
N ASP A 451 -16.10 -3.65 16.45
CA ASP A 451 -17.20 -4.51 16.02
C ASP A 451 -17.00 -5.04 14.60
N ARG A 452 -16.33 -6.20 14.53
CA ARG A 452 -16.04 -6.92 13.28
C ARG A 452 -17.29 -7.43 12.57
N GLY A 453 -18.36 -7.69 13.32
CA GLY A 453 -19.57 -8.34 12.80
C GLY A 453 -20.63 -7.35 12.33
N ALA A 454 -20.53 -6.09 12.76
CA ALA A 454 -21.41 -5.03 12.31
C ALA A 454 -21.29 -4.80 10.79
N ASP A 455 -22.43 -4.51 10.19
CA ASP A 455 -22.54 -4.12 8.79
C ASP A 455 -21.77 -2.81 8.54
N ASP A 456 -20.99 -2.77 7.46
CA ASP A 456 -20.13 -1.62 7.17
C ASP A 456 -20.97 -0.40 6.76
N GLU A 457 -22.07 -0.58 6.02
CA GLU A 457 -22.94 0.52 5.57
C GLU A 457 -23.62 1.18 6.77
N ASP A 458 -24.23 0.38 7.66
CA ASP A 458 -24.86 0.87 8.88
C ASP A 458 -23.88 1.65 9.78
N GLN A 459 -22.66 1.13 9.96
CA GLN A 459 -21.64 1.84 10.76
C GLN A 459 -21.19 3.14 10.10
N LEU A 460 -20.99 3.14 8.78
CA LEU A 460 -20.62 4.36 8.06
C LEU A 460 -21.76 5.39 8.13
N ASP A 461 -23.01 4.97 7.98
CA ASP A 461 -24.16 5.88 8.09
C ASP A 461 -24.39 6.40 9.51
N SER A 462 -23.93 5.70 10.54
CA SER A 462 -23.92 6.22 11.91
C SER A 462 -22.95 7.39 12.14
N LEU A 463 -21.96 7.57 11.26
CA LEU A 463 -20.91 8.58 11.38
C LEU A 463 -21.32 9.91 10.73
N GLY A 464 -22.32 10.60 11.30
CA GLY A 464 -22.72 11.95 10.91
C GLY A 464 -23.48 12.04 9.57
N ASP A 465 -23.55 13.24 8.99
CA ASP A 465 -24.42 13.60 7.85
C ASP A 465 -23.89 13.18 6.45
N GLY A 466 -22.67 12.67 6.37
CA GLY A 466 -21.97 12.27 5.16
C GLY A 466 -21.41 13.43 4.32
N HIS A 467 -21.53 14.68 4.76
CA HIS A 467 -21.20 15.87 3.96
C HIS A 467 -20.32 16.89 4.69
N SER A 468 -20.41 16.95 6.02
CA SER A 468 -19.51 17.74 6.87
C SER A 468 -18.08 17.15 6.86
N PRO A 469 -17.04 17.97 7.09
CA PRO A 469 -15.65 17.50 7.12
C PRO A 469 -15.43 16.32 8.09
N ASP A 470 -15.97 16.44 9.31
CA ASP A 470 -15.86 15.41 10.35
C ASP A 470 -16.56 14.12 9.96
N SER A 471 -17.74 14.20 9.35
CA SER A 471 -18.48 13.03 8.91
C SER A 471 -17.79 12.30 7.77
N VAL A 472 -17.33 13.04 6.75
CA VAL A 472 -16.59 12.47 5.61
C VAL A 472 -15.29 11.82 6.09
N LEU A 473 -14.51 12.52 6.91
CA LEU A 473 -13.25 12.00 7.42
C LEU A 473 -13.47 10.75 8.29
N SER A 474 -14.47 10.76 9.17
CA SER A 474 -14.75 9.62 10.05
C SER A 474 -15.12 8.38 9.25
N ARG A 475 -15.96 8.53 8.21
CA ARG A 475 -16.33 7.43 7.30
C ARG A 475 -15.11 6.90 6.55
N ALA A 476 -14.27 7.79 6.03
CA ALA A 476 -13.08 7.41 5.29
C ALA A 476 -12.05 6.67 6.16
N LEU A 477 -11.83 7.16 7.39
CA LEU A 477 -10.96 6.55 8.38
C LEU A 477 -11.51 5.21 8.88
N LEU A 478 -12.83 5.07 9.09
CA LEU A 478 -13.44 3.79 9.46
C LEU A 478 -13.26 2.76 8.35
N ALA A 479 -13.61 3.10 7.11
CA ALA A 479 -13.47 2.20 5.96
C ALA A 479 -12.01 1.74 5.79
N ALA A 480 -11.06 2.68 5.85
CA ALA A 480 -9.64 2.36 5.82
C ALA A 480 -9.24 1.51 7.02
N ALA A 481 -9.47 1.94 8.25
CA ALA A 481 -8.99 1.25 9.45
C ALA A 481 -9.61 -0.15 9.65
N LYS A 482 -10.88 -0.36 9.29
CA LYS A 482 -11.61 -1.63 9.46
C LYS A 482 -11.23 -2.66 8.41
N ARG A 483 -10.94 -2.23 7.18
CA ARG A 483 -10.73 -3.12 6.01
C ARG A 483 -9.35 -2.96 5.36
N ASP A 484 -8.39 -2.32 6.02
CA ASP A 484 -7.06 -2.02 5.44
C ASP A 484 -6.25 -3.23 4.96
N TYR A 485 -6.60 -4.45 5.33
CA TYR A 485 -5.97 -5.68 4.86
C TYR A 485 -6.49 -6.13 3.49
N ASP A 486 -7.63 -5.58 3.05
CA ASP A 486 -8.26 -5.82 1.75
C ASP A 486 -8.66 -4.49 1.12
N PRO A 487 -7.77 -3.87 0.33
CA PRO A 487 -8.03 -2.60 -0.34
C PRO A 487 -9.28 -2.59 -1.23
N THR A 488 -9.66 -3.75 -1.79
CA THR A 488 -10.88 -3.88 -2.62
C THR A 488 -12.11 -3.70 -1.77
N THR A 489 -12.23 -4.47 -0.69
CA THR A 489 -13.35 -4.38 0.24
C THR A 489 -13.41 -3.01 0.91
N ALA A 490 -12.26 -2.43 1.30
CA ALA A 490 -12.20 -1.11 1.91
C ALA A 490 -12.71 0.02 0.97
N LEU A 491 -12.33 -0.01 -0.31
CA LEU A 491 -12.80 0.97 -1.30
C LEU A 491 -14.28 0.79 -1.68
N LEU A 492 -14.78 -0.44 -1.70
CA LEU A 492 -16.20 -0.67 -1.94
C LEU A 492 -17.05 -0.27 -0.73
N ALA A 493 -16.59 -0.56 0.48
CA ALA A 493 -17.27 -0.14 1.70
C ALA A 493 -17.34 1.39 1.82
N SER A 494 -16.30 2.13 1.42
CA SER A 494 -16.28 3.60 1.51
C SER A 494 -17.29 4.32 0.60
N VAL A 495 -18.02 3.59 -0.27
CA VAL A 495 -19.01 4.17 -1.19
C VAL A 495 -20.44 3.62 -1.02
N THR A 496 -20.70 2.73 -0.06
CA THR A 496 -22.05 2.17 0.17
C THR A 496 -22.99 3.19 0.81
N HIS A 497 -22.43 4.07 1.64
CA HIS A 497 -23.13 5.03 2.47
C HIS A 497 -23.82 6.18 1.69
N SER A 498 -24.73 6.93 2.32
CA SER A 498 -25.58 7.93 1.62
C SER A 498 -24.98 9.35 1.44
N GLY A 499 -23.67 9.51 1.63
CA GLY A 499 -22.98 10.81 1.73
C GLY A 499 -22.14 11.17 0.50
N ASN A 500 -21.13 12.03 0.69
CA ASN A 500 -20.13 12.39 -0.33
C ASN A 500 -19.18 11.21 -0.62
N ARG A 501 -19.66 10.24 -1.39
CA ARG A 501 -18.92 9.02 -1.76
C ARG A 501 -17.61 9.31 -2.48
N PRO A 502 -17.52 10.26 -3.46
CA PRO A 502 -16.24 10.57 -4.12
C PRO A 502 -15.15 11.00 -3.15
N LEU A 503 -15.45 11.91 -2.22
CA LEU A 503 -14.44 12.40 -1.27
C LEU A 503 -14.11 11.36 -0.20
N THR A 504 -15.10 10.66 0.36
CA THR A 504 -14.86 9.57 1.32
C THR A 504 -13.94 8.52 0.69
N ALA A 505 -14.26 8.07 -0.51
CA ALA A 505 -13.48 7.06 -1.21
C ALA A 505 -12.09 7.56 -1.62
N ALA A 506 -11.96 8.84 -2.02
CA ALA A 506 -10.65 9.43 -2.31
C ALA A 506 -9.74 9.42 -1.07
N ILE A 507 -10.24 9.84 0.09
CA ILE A 507 -9.46 9.80 1.34
C ILE A 507 -9.13 8.36 1.73
N THR A 508 -10.11 7.44 1.70
CA THR A 508 -9.88 6.01 1.95
C THR A 508 -8.81 5.45 1.01
N GLY A 509 -8.90 5.77 -0.28
CA GLY A 509 -7.95 5.34 -1.30
C GLY A 509 -6.55 5.89 -1.05
N ALA A 510 -6.41 7.14 -0.62
CA ALA A 510 -5.11 7.71 -0.25
C ALA A 510 -4.46 6.96 0.93
N LEU A 511 -5.23 6.62 1.95
CA LEU A 511 -4.76 5.86 3.12
C LEU A 511 -4.35 4.43 2.72
N LEU A 512 -5.18 3.74 1.92
CA LEU A 512 -4.87 2.41 1.39
C LEU A 512 -3.62 2.46 0.50
N GLY A 513 -3.52 3.49 -0.33
CA GLY A 513 -2.39 3.73 -1.21
C GLY A 513 -1.09 3.98 -0.46
N ALA A 514 -1.10 4.79 0.60
CA ALA A 514 0.05 5.01 1.47
C ALA A 514 0.58 3.69 2.03
N ARG A 515 -0.32 2.82 2.47
CA ARG A 515 0.00 1.54 3.08
C ARG A 515 0.47 0.49 2.06
N HIS A 516 -0.24 0.35 0.95
CA HIS A 516 -0.08 -0.77 0.02
C HIS A 516 0.72 -0.44 -1.22
N GLY A 517 0.95 0.84 -1.48
CA GLY A 517 1.45 1.38 -2.73
C GLY A 517 0.50 1.11 -3.90
N ILE A 518 0.87 1.63 -5.07
CA ILE A 518 0.13 1.47 -6.32
C ILE A 518 -0.12 -0.03 -6.63
N ALA A 519 0.90 -0.87 -6.44
CA ALA A 519 0.81 -2.31 -6.75
C ALA A 519 -0.21 -3.08 -5.91
N GLY A 520 -0.63 -2.56 -4.76
CA GLY A 520 -1.63 -3.20 -3.92
C GLY A 520 -3.04 -2.61 -4.07
N LEU A 521 -3.23 -1.61 -4.93
CA LEU A 521 -4.53 -1.02 -5.19
C LEU A 521 -5.28 -1.78 -6.30
N PRO A 522 -6.59 -2.01 -6.13
CA PRO A 522 -7.42 -2.66 -7.14
C PRO A 522 -7.66 -1.73 -8.33
N TRP A 523 -7.94 -2.29 -9.50
CA TRP A 523 -8.35 -1.55 -10.72
C TRP A 523 -7.40 -0.46 -11.22
N VAL A 524 -6.19 -0.33 -10.66
CA VAL A 524 -5.25 0.74 -11.02
C VAL A 524 -4.87 0.75 -12.50
N THR A 525 -4.89 -0.42 -13.14
CA THR A 525 -4.67 -0.58 -14.59
C THR A 525 -5.79 0.01 -15.44
N SER A 526 -6.98 0.21 -14.88
CA SER A 526 -8.14 0.82 -15.54
C SER A 526 -8.23 2.33 -15.28
N LEU A 527 -7.35 2.89 -14.44
CA LEU A 527 -7.35 4.31 -14.09
C LEU A 527 -6.74 5.15 -15.22
N ALA A 528 -7.53 6.08 -15.74
CA ALA A 528 -7.10 7.01 -16.76
C ALA A 528 -6.00 7.95 -16.24
N HIS A 529 -5.05 8.28 -17.12
CA HIS A 529 -3.97 9.24 -16.84
C HIS A 529 -3.13 8.90 -15.60
N LEU A 530 -2.97 7.62 -15.28
CA LEU A 530 -2.17 7.17 -14.14
C LEU A 530 -0.72 7.72 -14.18
N GLY A 531 -0.16 7.96 -15.37
CA GLY A 531 1.15 8.58 -15.52
C GLY A 531 1.24 10.02 -15.01
N VAL A 532 0.15 10.79 -15.06
CA VAL A 532 0.10 12.15 -14.48
C VAL A 532 0.22 12.06 -12.96
N LEU A 533 -0.51 11.14 -12.35
CA LEU A 533 -0.53 10.92 -10.91
C LEU A 533 0.83 10.45 -10.40
N GLU A 534 1.44 9.45 -11.05
CA GLU A 534 2.77 8.98 -10.70
C GLU A 534 3.83 10.08 -10.88
N THR A 535 3.72 10.89 -11.94
CA THR A 535 4.66 12.00 -12.17
C THR A 535 4.53 13.08 -11.09
N MET A 536 3.32 13.48 -10.71
CA MET A 536 3.13 14.47 -9.64
C MET A 536 3.59 13.95 -8.28
N ALA A 537 3.30 12.68 -7.96
CA ALA A 537 3.70 12.10 -6.69
C ALA A 537 5.23 11.96 -6.57
N GLU A 538 5.89 11.56 -7.64
CA GLU A 538 7.35 11.54 -7.72
C GLU A 538 7.92 12.96 -7.59
N ASP A 539 7.28 13.94 -8.22
CA ASP A 539 7.73 15.32 -8.11
C ASP A 539 7.61 15.86 -6.67
N MET A 540 6.47 15.64 -6.02
CA MET A 540 6.29 15.98 -4.61
C MET A 540 7.34 15.29 -3.74
N TYR A 541 7.63 14.01 -4.00
CA TYR A 541 8.66 13.28 -3.30
C TYR A 541 10.04 13.93 -3.49
N GLN A 542 10.46 14.13 -4.74
CA GLN A 542 11.78 14.66 -5.11
C GLN A 542 11.97 16.11 -4.66
N ASN A 543 10.92 16.92 -4.65
CA ASN A 543 11.01 18.31 -4.22
C ASN A 543 11.28 18.43 -2.71
N PHE A 544 10.70 17.55 -1.91
CA PHE A 544 10.71 17.67 -0.44
C PHE A 544 11.62 16.65 0.26
N ALA A 545 12.14 15.65 -0.45
CA ALA A 545 13.17 14.76 0.08
C ALA A 545 14.46 15.53 0.39
N LEU A 546 15.14 15.17 1.49
CA LEU A 546 16.33 15.87 1.98
C LEU A 546 17.46 15.97 0.94
N HIS A 547 17.58 14.98 0.06
CA HIS A 547 18.58 14.89 -1.00
C HIS A 547 17.95 14.69 -2.38
N GLY A 548 16.73 15.20 -2.59
CA GLY A 548 16.04 15.11 -3.88
C GLY A 548 16.62 16.09 -4.91
N ILE A 549 15.75 16.68 -5.75
CA ILE A 549 16.13 17.46 -6.95
C ILE A 549 17.16 18.58 -6.68
N TRP A 550 17.17 19.13 -5.46
CA TRP A 550 18.05 20.23 -5.09
C TRP A 550 19.54 19.86 -5.00
N ARG A 551 19.86 18.56 -4.85
CA ARG A 551 21.24 18.05 -4.87
C ARG A 551 21.69 17.51 -6.22
N GLU A 552 20.80 17.50 -7.21
CA GLU A 552 21.11 17.05 -8.56
C GLU A 552 21.96 18.06 -9.33
N SER A 553 22.29 17.74 -10.57
CA SER A 553 23.09 18.64 -11.42
C SER A 553 22.38 19.98 -11.67
N ARG A 554 23.13 21.01 -12.04
CA ARG A 554 22.54 22.31 -12.43
C ARG A 554 21.51 22.14 -13.55
N SER A 555 21.81 21.29 -14.53
CA SER A 555 20.93 20.98 -15.66
C SER A 555 19.59 20.37 -15.20
N ASP A 556 19.62 19.47 -14.21
CA ASP A 556 18.41 18.84 -13.68
C ASP A 556 17.56 19.84 -12.89
N ARG A 557 18.19 20.71 -12.09
CA ARG A 557 17.50 21.80 -11.39
C ARG A 557 16.88 22.82 -12.34
N GLU A 558 17.54 23.12 -13.45
CA GLU A 558 17.01 24.04 -14.47
C GLU A 558 15.84 23.41 -15.23
N ASN A 559 15.95 22.11 -15.57
CA ASN A 559 14.84 21.36 -16.12
C ASN A 559 13.64 21.34 -15.14
N TRP A 560 13.90 21.06 -13.86
CA TRP A 560 12.90 21.13 -12.79
C TRP A 560 12.21 22.49 -12.71
N ARG A 561 12.98 23.58 -12.73
CA ARG A 561 12.44 24.94 -12.71
C ARG A 561 11.51 25.17 -13.90
N ARG A 562 11.89 24.77 -15.11
CA ARG A 562 11.03 24.90 -16.30
C ARG A 562 9.70 24.16 -16.16
N ARG A 563 9.63 23.06 -15.40
CA ARG A 563 8.37 22.32 -15.18
C ARG A 563 7.32 23.14 -14.42
N TYR A 564 7.76 24.02 -13.52
CA TYR A 564 6.88 24.73 -12.58
C TYR A 564 6.85 26.24 -12.81
N TRP A 565 7.90 26.82 -13.39
CA TRP A 565 8.04 28.23 -13.72
C TRP A 565 8.60 28.38 -15.15
N PRO A 566 7.82 28.02 -16.19
CA PRO A 566 8.30 28.04 -17.58
C PRO A 566 8.61 29.46 -18.08
N ASP A 567 7.93 30.48 -17.55
CA ASP A 567 8.08 31.89 -17.96
C ASP A 567 9.04 32.69 -17.06
N ALA A 568 9.66 32.07 -16.05
CA ALA A 568 10.60 32.79 -15.18
C ALA A 568 11.95 32.96 -15.87
N ASP A 569 12.48 34.19 -15.85
CA ASP A 569 13.82 34.48 -16.36
C ASP A 569 14.86 33.57 -15.66
N PRO A 570 15.84 33.02 -16.40
CA PRO A 570 16.88 32.21 -15.79
C PRO A 570 17.63 33.08 -14.78
N VAL A 571 17.48 32.76 -13.49
CA VAL A 571 18.18 33.46 -12.41
C VAL A 571 19.69 33.38 -12.68
N GLU A 572 20.31 34.51 -13.01
CA GLU A 572 21.75 34.68 -12.89
C GLU A 572 22.11 34.49 -11.42
N VAL A 573 22.88 33.43 -11.12
CA VAL A 573 23.46 33.17 -9.79
C VAL A 573 24.84 33.79 -9.72
#